data_AF-A0A8T3LS31-F1
#
_entry.id   AF-A0A8T3LS31-F1
#
_cell.length_a   1.000
_cell.length_b   1.000
_cell.length_c   1.000
_cell.angle_alpha   90.00
_cell.angle_beta   90.00
_cell.angle_gamma   90.00
#
_symmetry.space_group_name_H-M   'P 1'
#
loop_
_entity.id
_entity.type
_entity.pdbx_description
1 polymer ?
#
loop_
_entity_poly.entity_id
_entity_poly.type
_entity_poly.pdbx_seq_one_letter_code
_entity_poly.pdbx_strand_id
1 'polypeptide(L)'
;MSDTAIRAPATGLAAMRIGVEFGDADHFADSFARAMARGGELGATLVAALDRGDLSIHLPRVDGPCWNAVPLFHLHRGETPTDADWATTSSILEKLERYR
;
A
#
# COMPACT_ATOMS: atom_id res chain seq x y z
N MET A 1 -7.83 21.29 10.04
CA MET A 1 -6.85 20.51 9.25
C MET A 1 -7.61 19.32 8.71
N SER A 2 -7.87 19.28 7.40
CA SER A 2 -8.70 18.22 6.83
C SER A 2 -7.96 16.90 6.93
N ASP A 3 -8.49 16.02 7.78
CA ASP A 3 -8.05 14.65 7.99
C ASP A 3 -8.29 13.87 6.70
N THR A 4 -7.28 13.81 5.84
CA THR A 4 -7.34 13.04 4.59
C THR A 4 -6.92 11.61 4.93
N ALA A 5 -7.76 10.96 5.74
CA ALA A 5 -7.54 9.60 6.18
C ALA A 5 -7.56 8.67 4.97
N ILE A 6 -6.52 7.84 4.83
CA ILE A 6 -6.46 6.81 3.80
C ILE A 6 -7.62 5.84 4.02
N ARG A 7 -8.47 5.70 3.00
CA ARG A 7 -9.60 4.76 3.04
C ARG A 7 -9.24 3.53 2.23
N ALA A 8 -8.92 2.45 2.93
CA ALA A 8 -8.76 1.14 2.32
C ALA A 8 -10.12 0.62 1.79
N PRO A 9 -10.11 -0.26 0.78
CA PRO A 9 -11.32 -0.95 0.35
C PRO A 9 -11.91 -1.78 1.50
N ALA A 10 -13.24 -1.81 1.62
CA ALA A 10 -13.92 -2.59 2.65
C ALA A 10 -13.99 -4.09 2.33
N THR A 11 -13.86 -4.46 1.05
CA THR A 11 -14.00 -5.84 0.55
C THR A 11 -13.02 -6.11 -0.59
N GLY A 12 -12.90 -7.38 -0.98
CA GLY A 12 -12.03 -7.82 -2.06
C GLY A 12 -10.61 -8.17 -1.61
N LEU A 13 -9.77 -8.53 -2.57
CA LEU A 13 -8.45 -9.10 -2.29
C LEU A 13 -7.51 -8.09 -1.61
N ALA A 14 -7.56 -6.81 -2.01
CA ALA A 14 -6.80 -5.75 -1.34
C ALA A 14 -7.22 -5.59 0.14
N ALA A 15 -8.53 -5.57 0.43
CA ALA A 15 -9.03 -5.49 1.80
C ALA A 15 -8.60 -6.70 2.64
N MET A 16 -8.71 -7.91 2.08
CA MET A 16 -8.27 -9.15 2.74
C MET A 16 -6.77 -9.08 3.07
N ARG A 17 -5.93 -8.68 2.11
CA ARG A 17 -4.49 -8.58 2.33
C ARG A 17 -4.11 -7.50 3.32
N ILE A 18 -4.81 -6.36 3.30
CA ILE A 18 -4.64 -5.33 4.32
C ILE A 18 -4.92 -5.91 5.72
N GLY A 19 -6.00 -6.67 5.88
CA GLY A 19 -6.33 -7.33 7.16
C GLY A 19 -5.27 -8.33 7.61
N VAL A 20 -4.66 -9.09 6.69
CA VAL A 20 -3.60 -10.04 7.03
C VAL A 20 -2.31 -9.35 7.46
N GLU A 21 -1.86 -8.33 6.72
CA GLU A 21 -0.51 -7.75 6.92
C GLU A 21 -0.48 -6.60 7.92
N PHE A 22 -1.59 -5.87 8.07
CA PHE A 22 -1.69 -4.71 8.95
C PHE A 22 -2.67 -4.92 10.11
N GLY A 23 -3.38 -6.05 10.14
CA GLY A 23 -4.41 -6.38 11.14
C GLY A 23 -5.80 -5.89 10.74
N ASP A 24 -5.92 -4.61 10.37
CA ASP A 24 -7.16 -4.02 9.87
C ASP A 24 -6.90 -2.75 9.01
N ALA A 25 -7.98 -2.17 8.49
CA ALA A 25 -7.94 -0.99 7.64
C ALA A 25 -7.47 0.28 8.38
N ASP A 26 -7.78 0.41 9.66
CA ASP A 26 -7.41 1.59 10.46
C ASP A 26 -5.92 1.57 10.79
N HIS A 27 -5.40 0.41 11.22
CA HIS A 27 -3.97 0.20 11.43
C HIS A 27 -3.16 0.37 10.16
N PHE A 28 -3.71 -0.02 9.00
CA PHE A 28 -3.11 0.27 7.70
C PHE A 28 -3.06 1.77 7.42
N ALA A 29 -4.18 2.48 7.56
CA ALA A 29 -4.25 3.92 7.32
C ALA A 29 -3.26 4.69 8.21
N ASP A 30 -3.21 4.32 9.49
CA ASP A 30 -2.26 4.85 10.47
C ASP A 30 -0.80 4.59 10.10
N SER A 31 -0.49 3.35 9.69
CA SER A 31 0.87 2.96 9.31
C SER A 31 1.33 3.70 8.05
N PHE A 32 0.43 3.87 7.09
CA PHE A 32 0.71 4.60 5.86
C PHE A 32 0.83 6.11 6.12
N ALA A 33 -0.03 6.71 6.95
CA ALA A 33 0.11 8.10 7.37
C ALA A 33 1.45 8.36 8.08
N ARG A 34 1.89 7.45 8.96
CA ARG A 34 3.21 7.52 9.59
C ARG A 34 4.34 7.38 8.58
N ALA A 35 4.23 6.47 7.63
CA ALA A 35 5.22 6.31 6.56
C ALA A 35 5.33 7.60 5.71
N MET A 36 4.19 8.15 5.28
CA MET A 36 4.12 9.42 4.56
C MET A 36 4.79 10.57 5.33
N ALA A 37 4.54 10.66 6.64
CA ALA A 37 5.18 11.66 7.49
C ALA A 37 6.72 11.48 7.56
N ARG A 38 7.20 10.23 7.58
CA ARG A 38 8.64 9.91 7.57
C ARG A 38 9.29 10.14 6.20
N GLY A 39 8.58 9.86 5.12
CA GLY A 39 9.05 10.06 3.74
C GLY A 39 9.12 11.54 3.34
N GLY A 40 8.35 12.41 4.01
CA GLY A 40 8.34 13.85 3.73
C GLY A 40 7.90 14.11 2.29
N GLU A 41 8.67 14.92 1.56
CA GLU A 41 8.41 15.23 0.15
C GLU A 41 8.52 14.01 -0.78
N LEU A 42 9.27 12.97 -0.35
CA LEU A 42 9.46 11.76 -1.14
C LEU A 42 8.30 10.77 -1.05
N GLY A 43 7.33 11.00 -0.15
CA GLY A 43 6.15 10.16 -0.04
C GLY A 43 6.44 8.73 0.43
N ALA A 44 5.48 7.84 0.17
CA ALA A 44 5.55 6.42 0.50
C ALA A 44 4.83 5.59 -0.57
N THR A 45 5.24 4.34 -0.73
CA THR A 45 4.73 3.43 -1.75
C THR A 45 4.13 2.20 -1.10
N LEU A 46 2.91 1.81 -1.47
CA LEU A 46 2.42 0.47 -1.17
C LEU A 46 3.08 -0.51 -2.14
N VAL A 47 3.69 -1.57 -1.64
CA VAL A 47 4.32 -2.60 -2.47
C VAL A 47 3.77 -3.98 -2.11
N ALA A 48 3.77 -4.89 -3.08
CA ALA A 48 3.47 -6.31 -2.89
C ALA A 48 4.71 -7.17 -3.19
N ALA A 49 5.06 -8.10 -2.31
CA ALA A 49 6.12 -9.08 -2.56
C ALA A 49 5.76 -9.98 -3.76
N LEU A 50 6.68 -10.22 -4.69
CA LEU A 50 6.41 -10.97 -5.92
C LEU A 50 6.09 -12.45 -5.68
N ASP A 51 6.69 -13.07 -4.66
CA ASP A 51 6.55 -14.49 -4.35
C ASP A 51 5.30 -14.80 -3.51
N ARG A 52 4.80 -13.81 -2.76
CA ARG A 52 3.72 -14.02 -1.78
C ARG A 52 2.55 -13.06 -1.91
N GLY A 53 2.69 -11.95 -2.62
CA GLY A 53 1.68 -10.89 -2.64
C GLY A 53 1.50 -10.20 -1.29
N ASP A 54 2.42 -10.41 -0.33
CA ASP A 54 2.36 -9.78 0.98
C ASP A 54 2.61 -8.28 0.83
N LEU A 55 1.79 -7.48 1.49
CA LEU A 55 1.81 -6.03 1.41
C LEU A 55 2.81 -5.44 2.41
N SER A 56 3.55 -4.42 1.97
CA SER A 56 4.37 -3.59 2.86
C SER A 56 4.44 -2.16 2.34
N ILE A 57 4.91 -1.24 3.18
CA ILE A 57 5.03 0.18 2.84
C ILE A 57 6.51 0.51 2.69
N HIS A 58 6.86 1.04 1.53
CA HIS A 58 8.24 1.36 1.16
C HIS A 58 8.47 2.87 1.12
N LEU A 59 9.55 3.31 1.77
CA LEU A 59 10.02 4.69 1.84
C LEU A 59 11.21 4.90 0.90
N PRO A 60 11.05 5.70 -0.18
CA PRO A 60 12.14 5.98 -1.10
C PRO A 60 13.36 6.55 -0.37
N ARG A 61 14.55 6.01 -0.71
CA ARG A 61 15.87 6.38 -0.13
C ARG A 61 16.09 6.05 1.35
N VAL A 62 15.07 5.61 2.08
CA VAL A 62 15.19 5.12 3.46
C VAL A 62 15.34 3.60 3.48
N ASP A 63 14.48 2.89 2.76
CA ASP A 63 14.39 1.43 2.85
C ASP A 63 15.32 0.70 1.86
N GLY A 64 16.27 1.41 1.25
CA GLY A 64 17.15 0.87 0.21
C GLY A 64 16.39 0.44 -1.06
N PRO A 65 17.04 -0.22 -2.02
CA PRO A 65 16.34 -0.76 -3.18
C PRO A 65 15.42 -1.93 -2.80
N CYS A 66 14.15 -1.89 -3.23
CA CYS A 66 13.19 -2.97 -3.03
C CYS A 66 13.30 -4.01 -4.16
N TRP A 67 14.10 -5.05 -3.94
CA TRP A 67 14.20 -6.19 -4.83
C TRP A 67 13.07 -7.18 -4.54
N ASN A 68 12.47 -7.76 -5.57
CA ASN A 68 11.36 -8.73 -5.47
C ASN A 68 10.01 -8.18 -4.97
N ALA A 69 9.71 -6.92 -5.23
CA ALA A 69 8.37 -6.37 -4.98
C ALA A 69 7.85 -5.58 -6.20
N VAL A 70 6.53 -5.49 -6.30
CA VAL A 70 5.83 -4.67 -7.29
C VAL A 70 5.26 -3.44 -6.58
N PRO A 71 5.57 -2.22 -7.05
CA PRO A 71 4.89 -1.02 -6.57
C PRO A 71 3.42 -1.04 -7.02
N LEU A 72 2.51 -0.83 -6.09
CA LEU A 72 1.06 -0.82 -6.34
C LEU A 72 0.60 0.62 -6.61
N PHE A 73 0.89 1.53 -5.69
CA PHE A 73 0.74 2.96 -5.88
C PHE A 73 1.71 3.73 -4.97
N HIS A 74 2.02 4.95 -5.36
CA HIS A 74 2.85 5.89 -4.62
C HIS A 74 2.02 7.13 -4.29
N LEU A 75 2.16 7.67 -3.08
CA LEU A 75 1.48 8.89 -2.67
C LEU A 75 2.50 9.90 -2.14
N HIS A 76 2.26 11.17 -2.44
CA HIS A 76 2.84 12.34 -1.81
C HIS A 76 1.93 12.90 -0.71
N ARG A 77 2.49 13.78 0.13
CA ARG A 77 1.77 14.31 1.28
C ARG A 77 0.48 15.01 0.85
N GLY A 78 -0.64 14.60 1.45
CA GLY A 78 -1.96 15.15 1.14
C GLY A 78 -2.69 14.45 -0.01
N GLU A 79 -2.05 13.48 -0.66
CA GLU A 79 -2.71 12.61 -1.64
C GLU A 79 -3.41 11.44 -0.95
N THR A 80 -4.42 10.91 -1.62
CA THR A 80 -5.13 9.69 -1.22
C THR A 80 -5.23 8.74 -2.41
N PRO A 81 -5.21 7.42 -2.20
CA PRO A 81 -5.42 6.49 -3.29
C PRO A 81 -6.79 6.70 -3.92
N THR A 82 -6.83 6.65 -5.24
CA THR A 82 -8.05 6.71 -6.05
C THR A 82 -8.68 5.32 -6.19
N ASP A 83 -9.92 5.26 -6.66
CA ASP A 83 -10.57 3.98 -7.01
C ASP A 83 -9.77 3.21 -8.07
N ALA A 84 -9.11 3.93 -8.99
CA ALA A 84 -8.27 3.32 -10.02
C ALA A 84 -7.00 2.68 -9.44
N ASP A 85 -6.40 3.29 -8.40
CA ASP A 85 -5.25 2.72 -7.69
C ASP A 85 -5.65 1.41 -7.00
N TRP A 86 -6.84 1.37 -6.39
CA TRP A 86 -7.36 0.16 -5.74
C TRP A 86 -7.77 -0.93 -6.73
N ALA A 87 -8.36 -0.57 -7.86
CA ALA A 87 -8.66 -1.52 -8.93
C ALA A 87 -7.38 -2.14 -9.52
N THR A 88 -6.34 -1.31 -9.72
CA THR A 88 -5.03 -1.75 -10.20
C THR A 88 -4.35 -2.66 -9.17
N THR A 89 -4.34 -2.25 -7.90
CA THR A 89 -3.83 -3.04 -6.78
C THR A 89 -4.46 -4.42 -6.74
N SER A 90 -5.80 -4.49 -6.79
CA SER A 90 -6.51 -5.78 -6.76
C SER A 90 -6.16 -6.65 -7.98
N SER A 91 -6.09 -6.06 -9.17
CA SER A 91 -5.72 -6.77 -10.39
C SER A 91 -4.29 -7.34 -10.36
N ILE A 92 -3.35 -6.62 -9.73
CA ILE A 92 -1.97 -7.10 -9.54
C ILE A 92 -1.96 -8.24 -8.54
N LEU A 93 -2.61 -8.08 -7.38
CA LEU A 93 -2.67 -9.12 -6.36
C LEU A 93 -3.30 -10.41 -6.91
N GLU A 94 -4.37 -10.31 -7.70
CA GLU A 94 -4.99 -11.46 -8.35
C GLU A 94 -4.02 -12.19 -9.30
N LYS A 95 -3.17 -11.46 -10.01
CA LYS A 95 -2.14 -12.06 -10.85
C LYS A 95 -1.10 -12.77 -10.01
N LEU A 96 -0.65 -12.16 -8.91
CA LEU A 96 0.35 -12.77 -8.02
C LEU A 96 -0.17 -14.05 -7.37
N GLU A 97 -1.45 -14.11 -6.98
CA GLU A 97 -2.06 -15.34 -6.44
C GLU A 97 -2.12 -16.49 -7.46
N ARG A 98 -2.17 -16.21 -8.77
CA ARG A 98 -2.17 -17.26 -9.81
C ARG A 98 -0.83 -17.97 -9.99
N TYR A 99 0.26 -17.37 -9.51
CA TYR A 99 1.61 -17.92 -9.64
C TYR A 99 2.11 -18.60 -8.36
N ARG A 100 1.21 -18.80 -7.39
CA ARG A 100 1.42 -19.65 -6.21
C ARG A 100 0.95 -21.07 -6.48
#